data_AF-A0A5S3US76-F1
#
_entry.id   AF-A0A5S3US76-F1
#
_cell.length_a   1.000
_cell.length_b   1.000
_cell.length_c   1.000
_cell.angle_alpha   90.00
_cell.angle_beta   90.00
_cell.angle_gamma   90.00
#
_symmetry.space_group_name_H-M   'P 1'
#
loop_
_entity.id
_entity.type
_entity.pdbx_description
1 polymer ?
#
loop_
_entity_poly.entity_id
_entity_poly.type
_entity_poly.pdbx_seq_one_letter_code
_entity_poly.pdbx_strand_id
1 'polypeptide(L)'
;MTQRQQGGFTLIELMIVIAIIGILAAVALPAYQDYINRAKASELMAASTMPKACVTEISQVGGAPANCASATTGEQTEMVDSVVVGATGAITITGKSDMAGVSVVVTPFNGNTAATAANFTAGFTISEWRCTATVNDASKTAWLPATCTVSTANP
;
A
#
# COMPACT_ATOMS: atom_id res chain seq x y z
N MET A 1 -26.23 58.56 -16.36
CA MET A 1 -25.52 57.27 -16.32
C MET A 1 -24.63 57.28 -15.10
N THR A 2 -25.08 56.66 -14.00
CA THR A 2 -24.29 56.59 -12.76
C THR A 2 -23.13 55.61 -12.95
N GLN A 3 -21.93 56.17 -13.10
CA GLN A 3 -20.69 55.43 -13.25
C GLN A 3 -20.37 54.73 -11.93
N ARG A 4 -20.59 53.41 -11.87
CA ARG A 4 -20.17 52.59 -10.73
C ARG A 4 -18.64 52.64 -10.67
N GLN A 5 -18.08 53.22 -9.61
CA GLN A 5 -16.64 53.13 -9.34
C GLN A 5 -16.30 51.65 -9.17
N GLN A 6 -15.55 51.10 -10.11
CA GLN A 6 -14.96 49.78 -9.96
C GLN A 6 -13.86 49.90 -8.90
N GLY A 7 -14.16 49.47 -7.67
CA GLY A 7 -13.17 49.32 -6.62
C GLY A 7 -12.21 48.21 -6.98
N GLY A 8 -10.96 48.56 -7.29
CA GLY A 8 -9.88 47.58 -7.46
C GLY A 8 -9.42 47.03 -6.10
N PHE A 9 -8.86 45.83 -6.11
CA PHE A 9 -8.19 45.24 -4.96
C PHE A 9 -6.92 46.04 -4.62
N THR A 10 -6.68 46.29 -3.33
CA THR A 10 -5.45 46.95 -2.88
C THR A 10 -4.28 45.96 -2.84
N LEU A 11 -3.07 46.47 -3.05
CA LEU A 11 -1.85 45.65 -2.97
C LEU A 11 -1.66 45.06 -1.56
N ILE A 12 -2.07 45.80 -0.53
CA ILE A 12 -2.00 45.35 0.86
C ILE A 12 -3.00 44.22 1.15
N GLU A 13 -4.23 44.28 0.62
CA GLU A 13 -5.19 43.17 0.74
C GLU A 13 -4.65 41.91 0.09
N LEU A 14 -4.03 42.04 -1.09
CA LEU A 14 -3.47 40.91 -1.81
C LEU A 14 -2.26 40.29 -1.07
N MET A 15 -1.42 41.12 -0.44
CA MET A 15 -0.30 40.65 0.39
C MET A 15 -0.76 39.89 1.63
N ILE A 16 -1.81 40.36 2.31
CA ILE A 16 -2.35 39.66 3.49
C ILE A 16 -2.96 38.31 3.09
N VAL A 17 -3.68 38.25 1.97
CA VAL A 17 -4.24 37.01 1.46
C VAL A 17 -3.15 35.99 1.15
N ILE A 18 -2.06 36.40 0.47
CA ILE A 18 -0.93 35.51 0.19
C ILE A 18 -0.26 35.04 1.49
N ALA A 19 -0.11 35.91 2.49
CA ALA A 19 0.47 35.53 3.77
C ALA A 19 -0.35 34.45 4.48
N ILE A 20 -1.68 34.58 4.50
CA ILE A 20 -2.58 33.58 5.10
C ILE A 20 -2.52 32.26 4.31
N ILE A 21 -2.58 32.31 2.98
CA ILE A 21 -2.46 31.11 2.13
C ILE A 21 -1.12 30.41 2.37
N GLY A 22 -0.03 31.18 2.52
CA GLY A 22 1.30 30.64 2.81
C GLY A 22 1.35 29.82 4.11
N ILE A 23 0.74 30.33 5.19
CA ILE A 23 0.66 29.63 6.48
C ILE A 23 -0.18 28.35 6.35
N LEU A 24 -1.35 28.43 5.71
CA LEU A 24 -2.22 27.27 5.51
C LEU A 24 -1.55 26.19 4.64
N ALA A 25 -0.88 26.59 3.56
CA ALA A 25 -0.18 25.69 2.67
C ALA A 25 0.97 24.94 3.37
N ALA A 26 1.71 25.60 4.25
CA ALA A 26 2.81 24.98 4.99
C ALA A 26 2.36 23.79 5.86
N VAL A 27 1.15 23.85 6.42
CA VAL A 27 0.57 22.76 7.22
C VAL A 27 -0.17 21.74 6.35
N ALA A 28 -0.89 22.21 5.33
CA ALA A 28 -1.75 21.36 4.50
C ALA A 28 -0.97 20.50 3.49
N LEU A 29 0.12 21.01 2.91
CA LEU A 29 0.86 20.31 1.86
C LEU A 29 1.50 18.99 2.33
N PRO A 30 2.19 18.93 3.49
CA PRO A 30 2.75 17.66 3.98
C PRO A 30 1.66 16.61 4.23
N ALA A 31 0.55 16.99 4.86
CA ALA A 31 -0.57 16.08 5.12
C ALA A 31 -1.24 15.58 3.83
N TYR A 32 -1.34 16.44 2.80
CA TYR A 32 -1.87 16.03 1.50
C TYR A 32 -0.93 15.04 0.78
N GLN A 33 0.38 15.24 0.85
CA GLN A 33 1.36 14.31 0.29
C GLN A 33 1.26 12.92 0.95
N ASP A 34 1.13 12.86 2.27
CA ASP A 34 0.94 11.59 2.98
C ASP A 34 -0.36 10.88 2.58
N TYR A 35 -1.43 11.63 2.34
CA TYR A 35 -2.69 11.06 1.84
C TYR A 35 -2.52 10.43 0.45
N ILE A 36 -1.85 11.13 -0.48
CA ILE A 36 -1.57 10.60 -1.82
C ILE A 36 -0.65 9.37 -1.73
N ASN A 37 0.35 9.39 -0.86
CA ASN A 37 1.25 8.25 -0.67
C ASN A 37 0.55 7.04 -0.04
N ARG A 38 -0.41 7.25 0.87
CA ARG A 38 -1.28 6.20 1.39
C ARG A 38 -2.17 5.60 0.31
N ALA A 39 -2.69 6.43 -0.61
CA ALA A 39 -3.43 5.94 -1.76
C ALA A 39 -2.54 5.07 -2.67
N LYS A 40 -1.32 5.52 -2.95
CA LYS A 40 -0.30 4.73 -3.69
C LYS A 40 0.04 3.41 -3.00
N ALA A 41 0.20 3.41 -1.69
CA ALA A 41 0.47 2.20 -0.90
C ALA A 41 -0.69 1.18 -0.96
N SER A 42 -1.93 1.64 -1.20
CA SER A 42 -3.07 0.73 -1.36
C SER A 42 -2.97 -0.14 -2.61
N GLU A 43 -2.22 0.27 -3.64
CA GLU A 43 -1.95 -0.57 -4.81
C GLU A 43 -1.19 -1.85 -4.43
N LEU A 44 -0.26 -1.76 -3.49
CA LEU A 44 0.48 -2.93 -2.99
C LEU A 44 -0.47 -3.97 -2.39
N MET A 45 -1.48 -3.50 -1.65
CA MET A 45 -2.50 -4.39 -1.09
C MET A 45 -3.44 -4.93 -2.16
N ALA A 46 -3.84 -4.10 -3.12
CA ALA A 46 -4.71 -4.52 -4.22
C ALA A 46 -4.07 -5.66 -5.04
N ALA A 47 -2.76 -5.57 -5.29
CA ALA A 47 -1.97 -6.59 -5.97
C ALA A 47 -1.95 -7.95 -5.25
N SER A 48 -2.29 -8.01 -3.95
CA SER A 48 -2.42 -9.29 -3.23
C SER A 48 -3.72 -10.04 -3.53
N THR A 49 -4.74 -9.38 -4.09
CA THR A 49 -6.11 -9.92 -4.16
C THR A 49 -6.23 -11.14 -5.06
N MET A 50 -5.66 -11.08 -6.27
CA MET A 50 -5.72 -12.20 -7.22
C MET A 50 -4.91 -13.41 -6.74
N PRO A 51 -3.64 -13.25 -6.30
CA PRO A 51 -2.89 -14.37 -5.71
C PRO A 51 -3.57 -14.97 -4.48
N LYS A 52 -4.22 -14.17 -3.62
CA LYS A 52 -4.99 -14.68 -2.46
C LYS A 52 -6.10 -15.64 -2.87
N ALA A 53 -6.86 -15.29 -3.91
CA ALA A 53 -7.94 -16.14 -4.41
C ALA A 53 -7.40 -17.48 -4.90
N CYS A 54 -6.34 -17.46 -5.72
CA CYS A 54 -5.69 -18.67 -6.21
C CYS A 54 -5.11 -19.53 -5.08
N VAL A 55 -4.40 -18.93 -4.12
CA VAL A 55 -3.84 -19.66 -2.96
C VAL A 55 -4.95 -20.30 -2.13
N THR A 56 -6.10 -19.64 -2.00
CA THR A 56 -7.28 -20.17 -1.28
C THR A 56 -7.94 -21.34 -2.01
N GLU A 57 -7.89 -21.36 -3.35
CA GLU A 57 -8.35 -22.49 -4.14
C GLU A 57 -7.38 -23.67 -3.97
N ILE A 58 -6.07 -23.43 -4.15
CA ILE A 58 -5.03 -24.46 -4.00
C ILE A 58 -5.01 -25.04 -2.58
N SER A 59 -5.33 -24.24 -1.55
CA SER A 59 -5.42 -24.75 -0.17
C SER A 59 -6.54 -25.77 0.03
N GLN A 60 -7.54 -25.81 -0.85
CA GLN A 60 -8.67 -26.75 -0.81
C GLN A 60 -8.48 -27.94 -1.75
N VAL A 61 -8.02 -27.71 -2.97
CA VAL A 61 -7.90 -28.78 -3.99
C VAL A 61 -6.54 -29.49 -3.96
N GLY A 62 -5.55 -28.88 -3.31
CA GLY A 62 -4.17 -29.35 -3.27
C GLY A 62 -3.36 -28.89 -4.49
N GLY A 63 -2.10 -28.52 -4.26
CA GLY A 63 -1.18 -28.09 -5.32
C GLY A 63 -0.05 -27.20 -4.81
N ALA A 64 0.74 -26.64 -5.72
CA ALA A 64 1.83 -25.74 -5.38
C ALA A 64 1.35 -24.28 -5.39
N PRO A 65 1.23 -23.59 -4.24
CA PRO A 65 0.76 -22.20 -4.19
C PRO A 65 1.70 -21.23 -4.94
N ALA A 66 2.96 -21.60 -5.14
CA ALA A 66 3.91 -20.82 -5.94
C ALA A 66 3.44 -20.60 -7.39
N ASN A 67 2.55 -21.46 -7.92
CA ASN A 67 1.97 -21.30 -9.26
C ASN A 67 0.92 -20.17 -9.33
N CYS A 68 0.49 -19.64 -8.19
CA CYS A 68 -0.39 -18.47 -8.13
C CYS A 68 0.34 -17.15 -8.39
N ALA A 69 1.65 -17.17 -8.59
CA ALA A 69 2.41 -16.00 -9.00
C ALA A 69 2.19 -15.73 -10.50
N SER A 70 1.51 -14.62 -10.83
CA SER A 70 1.33 -14.16 -12.21
C SER A 70 2.16 -12.91 -12.56
N ALA A 71 2.77 -12.23 -11.58
CA ALA A 71 3.35 -10.90 -11.81
C ALA A 71 4.85 -10.81 -11.49
N THR A 72 5.68 -11.36 -12.37
CA THR A 72 7.02 -10.79 -12.63
C THR A 72 7.03 -9.88 -13.86
N THR A 73 5.96 -9.86 -14.69
CA THR A 73 5.93 -9.06 -15.93
C THR A 73 4.56 -8.50 -16.35
N GLY A 74 3.44 -8.83 -15.70
CA GLY A 74 2.09 -8.52 -16.23
C GLY A 74 1.12 -7.70 -15.37
N GLU A 75 1.23 -7.73 -14.04
CA GLU A 75 0.28 -7.06 -13.11
C GLU A 75 0.92 -5.94 -12.28
N GLN A 76 2.06 -5.43 -12.75
CA GLN A 76 2.73 -4.31 -12.11
C GLN A 76 1.94 -3.02 -12.38
N THR A 77 1.25 -2.52 -11.36
CA THR A 77 0.77 -1.13 -11.36
C THR A 77 1.96 -0.16 -11.21
N GLU A 78 1.69 1.14 -11.16
CA GLU A 78 2.75 2.15 -11.09
C GLU A 78 3.61 2.00 -9.82
N MET A 79 3.03 1.51 -8.72
CA MET A 79 3.72 1.38 -7.43
C MET A 79 4.23 -0.03 -7.13
N VAL A 80 3.83 -1.04 -7.90
CA VAL A 80 4.20 -2.45 -7.66
C VAL A 80 5.41 -2.85 -8.52
N ASP A 81 6.47 -3.30 -7.87
CA ASP A 81 7.68 -3.84 -8.49
C ASP A 81 7.55 -5.33 -8.80
N SER A 82 7.11 -6.11 -7.81
CA SER A 82 7.00 -7.57 -7.96
C SER A 82 5.93 -8.13 -7.05
N VAL A 83 5.32 -9.25 -7.48
CA VAL A 83 4.44 -10.06 -6.65
C VAL A 83 4.92 -11.51 -6.73
N VAL A 84 5.33 -12.07 -5.60
CA VAL A 84 5.88 -13.42 -5.50
C VAL A 84 5.05 -14.21 -4.50
N VAL A 85 4.61 -15.40 -4.91
CA VAL A 85 3.93 -16.35 -4.01
C VAL A 85 4.92 -17.44 -3.61
N GLY A 86 5.16 -17.57 -2.31
CA GLY A 86 6.03 -18.60 -1.76
C GLY A 86 5.34 -19.96 -1.66
N ALA A 87 6.13 -21.00 -1.38
CA ALA A 87 5.62 -22.37 -1.18
C ALA A 87 4.66 -22.50 0.03
N THR A 88 4.70 -21.54 0.96
CA THR A 88 3.78 -21.44 2.11
C THR A 88 2.48 -20.69 1.78
N GLY A 89 2.30 -20.25 0.53
CA GLY A 89 1.18 -19.39 0.13
C GLY A 89 1.30 -17.94 0.63
N ALA A 90 2.40 -17.58 1.29
CA ALA A 90 2.70 -16.20 1.63
C ALA A 90 2.97 -15.40 0.34
N ILE A 91 2.31 -14.26 0.21
CA ILE A 91 2.40 -13.38 -0.96
C ILE A 91 3.26 -12.18 -0.58
N THR A 92 4.38 -12.01 -1.26
CA THR A 92 5.31 -10.90 -1.06
C THR A 92 5.16 -9.91 -2.21
N ILE A 93 4.82 -8.67 -1.89
CA ILE A 93 4.73 -7.55 -2.83
C ILE A 93 5.85 -6.56 -2.50
N THR A 94 6.63 -6.19 -3.49
CA THR A 94 7.66 -5.14 -3.35
C THR A 94 7.20 -3.90 -4.07
N GLY A 95 7.38 -2.73 -3.44
CA GLY A 95 7.07 -1.44 -4.04
C GLY A 95 8.22 -0.89 -4.89
N LYS A 96 7.88 -0.15 -5.95
CA LYS A 96 8.81 0.66 -6.76
C LYS A 96 8.48 2.15 -6.61
N SER A 97 9.25 2.99 -7.30
CA SER A 97 9.05 4.45 -7.34
C SER A 97 8.90 5.06 -5.94
N ASP A 98 7.78 5.70 -5.62
CA ASP A 98 7.54 6.31 -4.31
C ASP A 98 7.46 5.26 -3.19
N MET A 99 7.05 4.04 -3.52
CA MET A 99 7.00 2.88 -2.62
C MET A 99 8.31 2.07 -2.62
N ALA A 100 9.40 2.54 -3.24
CA ALA A 100 10.67 1.84 -3.21
C ALA A 100 11.14 1.59 -1.76
N GLY A 101 11.60 0.37 -1.48
CA GLY A 101 12.01 -0.06 -0.13
C GLY A 101 10.85 -0.37 0.81
N VAL A 102 9.61 -0.45 0.31
CA VAL A 102 8.46 -1.02 1.00
C VAL A 102 8.27 -2.46 0.52
N SER A 103 8.15 -3.41 1.45
CA SER A 103 7.79 -4.80 1.17
C SER A 103 6.59 -5.19 2.02
N VAL A 104 5.54 -5.68 1.39
CA VAL A 104 4.31 -6.14 2.04
C VAL A 104 4.20 -7.64 1.88
N VAL A 105 4.08 -8.37 2.98
CA VAL A 105 3.89 -9.82 3.00
C VAL A 105 2.53 -10.12 3.59
N VAL A 106 1.69 -10.82 2.83
CA VAL A 106 0.39 -11.30 3.28
C VAL A 106 0.44 -12.82 3.43
N THR A 107 0.27 -13.30 4.66
CA THR A 107 0.43 -14.71 5.01
C THR A 107 -0.93 -15.33 5.38
N PRO A 108 -1.27 -16.52 4.87
CA PRO A 108 -2.51 -17.20 5.22
C PRO A 108 -2.39 -17.91 6.57
N PHE A 109 -3.46 -17.85 7.36
CA PHE A 109 -3.54 -18.45 8.69
C PHE A 109 -4.84 -19.26 8.87
N ASN A 110 -4.77 -20.26 9.73
CA ASN A 110 -5.91 -20.92 10.35
C ASN A 110 -5.83 -20.68 11.86
N GLY A 111 -6.65 -19.75 12.36
CA GLY A 111 -6.51 -19.21 13.72
C GLY A 111 -5.08 -18.69 13.95
N ASN A 112 -4.37 -19.24 14.93
CA ASN A 112 -3.00 -18.81 15.25
C ASN A 112 -1.89 -19.52 14.45
N THR A 113 -2.25 -20.43 13.53
CA THR A 113 -1.28 -21.24 12.79
C THR A 113 -1.06 -20.68 11.40
N ALA A 114 0.17 -20.27 11.09
CA ALA A 114 0.55 -19.88 9.74
C ALA A 114 0.59 -21.11 8.82
N ALA A 115 0.20 -20.95 7.56
CA ALA A 115 0.31 -22.03 6.59
C ALA A 115 1.78 -22.41 6.33
N THR A 116 2.01 -23.69 6.12
CA THR A 116 3.29 -24.29 5.70
C THR A 116 3.15 -24.94 4.33
N ALA A 117 4.25 -25.27 3.67
CA ALA A 117 4.18 -25.92 2.35
C ALA A 117 3.39 -27.25 2.37
N ALA A 118 3.50 -28.02 3.46
CA ALA A 118 2.78 -29.29 3.62
C ALA A 118 1.25 -29.12 3.66
N ASN A 119 0.77 -27.96 4.11
CA ASN A 119 -0.65 -27.65 4.22
C ASN A 119 -1.35 -27.61 2.85
N PHE A 120 -0.62 -27.32 1.77
CA PHE A 120 -1.18 -27.29 0.41
C PHE A 120 -1.18 -28.66 -0.29
N THR A 121 -0.67 -29.70 0.35
CA THR A 121 -0.82 -31.10 -0.13
C THR A 121 -1.83 -31.87 0.72
N ALA A 122 -1.92 -31.55 2.01
CA ALA A 122 -2.82 -32.22 2.97
C ALA A 122 -4.20 -31.55 3.11
N GLY A 123 -4.41 -30.39 2.50
CA GLY A 123 -5.59 -29.56 2.68
C GLY A 123 -5.48 -28.63 3.88
N PHE A 124 -5.87 -27.37 3.70
CA PHE A 124 -5.79 -26.34 4.73
C PHE A 124 -6.88 -25.29 4.55
N THR A 125 -7.69 -25.11 5.60
CA THR A 125 -8.69 -24.06 5.62
C THR A 125 -8.03 -22.74 6.03
N ILE A 126 -7.99 -21.77 5.12
CA ILE A 126 -7.53 -20.42 5.44
C ILE A 126 -8.70 -19.68 6.09
N SER A 127 -8.55 -19.31 7.38
CA SER A 127 -9.57 -18.54 8.10
C SER A 127 -9.31 -17.04 8.04
N GLU A 128 -8.04 -16.63 7.90
CA GLU A 128 -7.66 -15.23 7.85
C GLU A 128 -6.34 -15.01 7.09
N TRP A 129 -6.10 -13.76 6.70
CA TRP A 129 -4.85 -13.31 6.09
C TRP A 129 -4.25 -12.21 6.96
N ARG A 130 -3.03 -12.41 7.44
CA ARG A 130 -2.32 -11.41 8.23
C ARG A 130 -1.31 -10.69 7.35
N CYS A 131 -1.32 -9.37 7.43
CA CYS A 131 -0.40 -8.52 6.72
C CYS A 131 0.75 -8.09 7.64
N THR A 132 1.96 -8.26 7.15
CA THR A 132 3.20 -7.72 7.71
C THR A 132 3.86 -6.86 6.65
N ALA A 133 4.46 -5.74 7.02
CA ALA A 133 5.19 -4.90 6.09
C ALA A 133 6.55 -4.52 6.66
N THR A 134 7.53 -4.41 5.79
CA THR A 134 8.87 -3.91 6.11
C THR A 134 9.10 -2.65 5.29
N VAL A 135 9.61 -1.60 5.94
CA VAL A 135 10.00 -0.37 5.26
C VAL A 135 11.46 -0.04 5.57
N ASN A 136 12.18 0.45 4.57
CA ASN A 136 13.57 0.91 4.75
C ASN A 136 13.66 2.36 5.26
N ASP A 137 12.57 3.11 5.17
CA ASP A 137 12.47 4.50 5.60
C ASP A 137 11.26 4.64 6.52
N ALA A 138 11.51 5.10 7.76
CA ALA A 138 10.49 5.26 8.79
C ALA A 138 9.39 6.25 8.40
N SER A 139 9.64 7.19 7.48
CA SER A 139 8.59 8.08 6.97
C SER A 139 7.48 7.33 6.26
N LYS A 140 7.80 6.16 5.66
CA LYS A 140 6.85 5.35 4.89
C LYS A 140 5.94 4.50 5.75
N THR A 141 6.22 4.35 7.06
CA THR A 141 5.34 3.57 7.95
C THR A 141 3.94 4.18 8.02
N ALA A 142 3.84 5.51 7.92
CA ALA A 142 2.58 6.24 7.96
C ALA A 142 1.71 6.01 6.70
N TRP A 143 2.29 5.55 5.60
CA TRP A 143 1.57 5.35 4.34
C TRP A 143 0.87 3.99 4.29
N LEU A 144 1.30 3.03 5.11
CA LEU A 144 0.76 1.69 5.10
C LEU A 144 -0.59 1.60 5.84
N PRO A 145 -1.48 0.69 5.43
CA PRO A 145 -2.75 0.50 6.10
C PRO A 145 -2.54 -0.07 7.50
N ALA A 146 -3.39 0.35 8.45
CA ALA A 146 -3.33 -0.11 9.83
C ALA A 146 -3.58 -1.62 10.01
N THR A 147 -4.10 -2.29 8.98
CA THR A 147 -4.27 -3.75 8.94
C THR A 147 -2.95 -4.50 8.77
N CYS A 148 -1.87 -3.81 8.41
CA CYS A 148 -0.53 -4.37 8.31
C CYS A 148 0.28 -4.04 9.55
N THR A 149 0.93 -5.06 10.11
CA THR A 149 1.96 -4.86 11.15
C THR A 149 3.24 -4.39 10.47
N VAL A 150 3.67 -3.16 10.76
CA VAL A 150 4.82 -2.54 10.09
C VAL A 150 6.06 -2.65 10.95
N SER A 151 7.17 -3.04 10.35
CA SER A 151 8.51 -3.01 10.94
C SER A 151 9.44 -2.19 10.07
N THR A 152 10.39 -1.48 10.69
CA THR A 152 11.47 -0.82 9.97
C THR A 152 12.64 -1.79 9.85
N ALA A 153 13.19 -1.97 8.65
CA ALA A 153 14.46 -2.66 8.50
C ALA A 153 15.51 -1.85 9.28
N ASN A 154 16.01 -2.40 10.39
CA ASN A 154 17.10 -1.78 11.15
C ASN A 154 18.32 -1.65 10.21
N PRO A 155 18.99 -0.49 10.13
CA PRO A 155 20.16 -0.31 9.26
C PRO A 155 21.29 -1.30 9.55
#